data_AF-A0A7D9DF02-F1
#
_entry.id   AF-A0A7D9DF02-F1
#
_cell.length_a   1.000
_cell.length_b   1.000
_cell.length_c   1.000
_cell.angle_alpha   90.00
_cell.angle_beta   90.00
_cell.angle_gamma   90.00
#
_symmetry.space_group_name_H-M   'P 1'
#
loop_
_entity.id
_entity.type
_entity.pdbx_description
1 polymer ?
#
loop_
_entity_poly.entity_id
_entity_poly.type
_entity_poly.pdbx_seq_one_letter_code
_entity_poly.pdbx_strand_id
1 'polypeptide(L)'
;MSFCTAVAKIFKDAGLQDIMIESEIVAPGSLKGVLSGKHYNCCVRAHKMMYEVMERLRFQAFEKTLSTLEKGDIHAIDINVQEDKERRKFMEICASDKVTDMKMLYDLFIEKQCEENPLFAFWSKYIEMVQLLLLYIRATRTSDWTLHLSSLRSMIPCFFATDRVNYSRYAPCYWLEMMCLDETHPWNVRHVFFFFICSLLKLWLQALHRTGPYKGKMNMDSQVWHVVKQLNRQDSKMKGGMVGMTLNKGAAHRWLMGRVEGSAITKQCEAMANVTEVTRLRKNLDKTRIEADEKAVEDVTKTIKSMINPFANEHDELVHLASGTIAPLQVAEDMKTMLQKGETAAVEFMKTHIISDLNQTYTQR
;
A
#
# COMPACT_ATOMS: atom_id res chain seq x y z
N MET A 1 2.35 -2.01 9.42
CA MET A 1 2.59 -0.94 8.44
C MET A 1 2.07 0.35 9.02
N SER A 2 2.96 1.26 9.40
CA SER A 2 2.56 2.55 9.98
C SER A 2 1.65 3.37 9.07
N PHE A 3 1.78 3.26 7.75
CA PHE A 3 0.91 3.97 6.82
C PHE A 3 -0.54 3.45 6.84
N CYS A 4 -0.75 2.14 6.94
CA CYS A 4 -2.09 1.60 7.15
C CYS A 4 -2.70 2.11 8.46
N THR A 5 -1.88 2.30 9.49
CA THR A 5 -2.33 2.92 10.75
C THR A 5 -2.66 4.40 10.57
N ALA A 6 -1.95 5.13 9.72
CA ALA A 6 -2.27 6.51 9.37
C ALA A 6 -3.63 6.58 8.65
N VAL A 7 -3.85 5.74 7.63
CA VAL A 7 -5.15 5.60 6.94
C VAL A 7 -6.25 5.26 7.96
N ALA A 8 -6.03 4.25 8.80
CA ALA A 8 -7.00 3.90 9.83
C ALA A 8 -7.29 5.06 10.80
N LYS A 9 -6.29 5.84 11.22
CA LYS A 9 -6.50 6.97 12.14
C LYS A 9 -7.47 8.00 11.57
N ILE A 10 -7.47 8.21 10.26
CA ILE A 10 -8.31 9.21 9.57
C ILE A 10 -9.73 8.67 9.36
N PHE A 11 -9.86 7.44 8.89
CA PHE A 11 -11.14 6.93 8.38
C PHE A 11 -11.89 5.99 9.35
N LYS A 12 -11.22 5.48 10.39
CA LYS A 12 -11.79 4.48 11.33
C LYS A 12 -13.14 4.94 11.89
N ASP A 13 -13.18 6.16 12.43
CA ASP A 13 -14.34 6.71 13.13
C ASP A 13 -15.31 7.45 12.17
N ALA A 14 -15.06 7.38 10.85
CA ALA A 14 -15.99 7.88 9.81
C ALA A 14 -16.89 6.77 9.24
N GLY A 15 -16.82 5.56 9.81
CA GLY A 15 -17.60 4.39 9.38
C GLY A 15 -16.77 3.27 8.77
N LEU A 16 -15.46 3.44 8.57
CA LEU A 16 -14.61 2.39 7.99
C LEU A 16 -14.60 1.12 8.86
N GLN A 17 -14.58 1.27 10.19
CA GLN A 17 -14.59 0.13 11.10
C GLN A 17 -15.91 -0.65 11.05
N ASP A 18 -17.03 0.05 10.93
CA ASP A 18 -18.37 -0.54 10.92
C ASP A 18 -18.57 -1.29 9.61
N ILE A 19 -18.19 -0.68 8.47
CA ILE A 19 -18.21 -1.37 7.18
C ILE A 19 -17.36 -2.65 7.25
N MET A 20 -16.15 -2.60 7.81
CA MET A 20 -15.28 -3.78 7.92
C MET A 20 -15.88 -4.93 8.75
N ILE A 21 -16.68 -4.59 9.77
CA ILE A 21 -17.35 -5.57 10.65
C ILE A 21 -18.62 -6.10 9.98
N GLU A 22 -19.52 -5.21 9.56
CA GLU A 22 -20.86 -5.55 9.03
C GLU A 22 -20.78 -6.31 7.71
N SER A 23 -19.74 -6.06 6.89
CA SER A 23 -19.49 -6.83 5.68
C SER A 23 -18.70 -8.13 5.90
N GLU A 24 -18.41 -8.47 7.15
CA GLU A 24 -17.67 -9.67 7.58
C GLU A 24 -16.26 -9.84 6.98
N ILE A 25 -15.70 -8.81 6.33
CA ILE A 25 -14.34 -8.87 5.78
C ILE A 25 -13.28 -8.93 6.88
N VAL A 26 -13.59 -8.39 8.06
CA VAL A 26 -12.76 -8.44 9.27
C VAL A 26 -13.61 -8.81 10.47
N ALA A 27 -13.30 -9.96 11.09
CA ALA A 27 -13.94 -10.34 12.35
C ALA A 27 -13.68 -9.30 13.46
N PRO A 28 -14.65 -9.00 14.35
CA PRO A 28 -14.52 -8.00 15.40
C PRO A 28 -13.26 -8.15 16.26
N GLY A 29 -12.92 -9.38 16.66
CA GLY A 29 -11.71 -9.68 17.45
C GLY A 29 -10.39 -9.41 16.73
N SER A 30 -10.40 -9.30 15.40
CA SER A 30 -9.21 -9.01 14.57
C SER A 30 -9.10 -7.54 14.16
N LEU A 31 -10.17 -6.74 14.32
CA LEU A 31 -10.25 -5.35 13.86
C LEU A 31 -9.11 -4.50 14.42
N LYS A 32 -8.88 -4.56 15.74
CA LYS A 32 -7.78 -3.81 16.39
C LYS A 32 -6.42 -4.13 15.77
N GLY A 33 -6.16 -5.39 15.44
CA GLY A 33 -4.91 -5.80 14.82
C GLY A 33 -4.81 -5.37 13.35
N VAL A 34 -5.93 -5.32 12.63
CA VAL A 34 -6.03 -4.81 11.26
C VAL A 34 -5.79 -3.30 11.22
N LEU A 35 -6.55 -2.51 11.99
CA LEU A 35 -6.46 -1.05 12.00
C LEU A 35 -5.13 -0.54 12.57
N SER A 36 -4.55 -1.24 13.55
CA SER A 36 -3.19 -0.92 14.03
C SER A 36 -2.08 -1.35 13.07
N GLY A 37 -2.41 -1.93 11.91
CA GLY A 37 -1.44 -2.41 10.92
C GLY A 37 -0.56 -3.57 11.41
N LYS A 38 -0.91 -4.21 12.55
CA LYS A 38 -0.20 -5.35 13.15
C LYS A 38 -0.48 -6.66 12.42
N HIS A 39 -1.65 -6.77 11.82
CA HIS A 39 -2.02 -7.90 10.96
C HIS A 39 -1.87 -7.51 9.50
N TYR A 40 -0.62 -7.31 9.07
CA TYR A 40 -0.28 -6.75 7.75
C TYR A 40 -1.07 -7.37 6.59
N ASN A 41 -1.05 -8.71 6.43
CA ASN A 41 -1.74 -9.36 5.32
C ASN A 41 -3.27 -9.14 5.36
N CYS A 42 -3.86 -9.21 6.55
CA CYS A 42 -5.30 -8.97 6.73
C CYS A 42 -5.65 -7.50 6.47
N CYS A 43 -4.80 -6.58 6.93
CA CYS A 43 -4.96 -5.15 6.78
C CYS A 43 -4.86 -4.71 5.30
N VAL A 44 -3.81 -5.12 4.59
CA VAL A 44 -3.67 -4.83 3.17
C VAL A 44 -4.80 -5.45 2.36
N ARG A 45 -5.24 -6.68 2.71
CA ARG A 45 -6.41 -7.29 2.06
C ARG A 45 -7.67 -6.46 2.28
N ALA A 46 -7.99 -6.09 3.53
CA ALA A 46 -9.18 -5.30 3.84
C ALA A 46 -9.19 -3.97 3.09
N HIS A 47 -8.06 -3.23 3.09
CA HIS A 47 -7.96 -1.97 2.34
C HIS A 47 -8.08 -2.17 0.82
N LYS A 48 -7.59 -3.28 0.25
CA LYS A 48 -7.79 -3.59 -1.17
C LYS A 48 -9.26 -3.81 -1.53
N MET A 49 -9.99 -4.58 -0.71
CA MET A 49 -11.43 -4.80 -0.94
C MET A 49 -12.18 -3.47 -0.82
N MET A 50 -11.90 -2.69 0.23
CA MET A 50 -12.50 -1.37 0.40
C MET A 50 -12.16 -0.41 -0.74
N TYR A 51 -10.91 -0.40 -1.23
CA TYR A 51 -10.49 0.42 -2.37
C TYR A 51 -11.26 0.07 -3.64
N GLU A 52 -11.35 -1.23 -3.96
CA GLU A 52 -12.10 -1.73 -5.11
C GLU A 52 -13.57 -1.30 -5.04
N VAL A 53 -14.21 -1.45 -3.88
CA VAL A 53 -15.61 -1.07 -3.70
C VAL A 53 -15.81 0.44 -3.84
N MET A 54 -14.94 1.24 -3.22
CA MET A 54 -15.03 2.69 -3.27
C MET A 54 -14.84 3.20 -4.72
N GLU A 55 -13.87 2.65 -5.47
CA GLU A 55 -13.71 2.96 -6.89
C GLU A 55 -14.93 2.53 -7.70
N ARG A 56 -15.49 1.33 -7.49
CA ARG A 56 -16.71 0.89 -8.20
C ARG A 56 -17.90 1.82 -7.94
N LEU A 57 -18.11 2.24 -6.68
CA LEU A 57 -19.20 3.14 -6.33
C LEU A 57 -18.99 4.55 -6.92
N ARG A 58 -17.76 5.06 -6.89
CA ARG A 58 -17.41 6.36 -7.50
C ARG A 58 -17.53 6.33 -9.02
N PHE A 59 -17.08 5.25 -9.66
CA PHE A 59 -17.22 5.05 -11.09
C PHE A 59 -18.68 4.87 -11.52
N GLN A 60 -19.52 4.21 -10.72
CA GLN A 60 -20.97 4.16 -10.94
C GLN A 60 -21.64 5.54 -10.88
N ALA A 61 -21.14 6.43 -10.01
CA ALA A 61 -21.62 7.82 -9.98
C ALA A 61 -21.22 8.58 -11.24
N PHE A 62 -19.97 8.40 -11.70
CA PHE A 62 -19.48 8.95 -12.97
C PHE A 62 -20.26 8.43 -14.17
N GLU A 63 -20.54 7.12 -14.24
CA GLU A 63 -21.28 6.52 -15.35
C GLU A 63 -22.68 7.14 -15.53
N LYS A 64 -23.31 7.60 -14.44
CA LYS A 64 -24.60 8.29 -14.51
C LYS A 64 -24.53 9.66 -15.19
N THR A 65 -23.36 10.33 -15.16
CA THR A 65 -23.17 11.64 -15.79
C THR A 65 -22.83 11.56 -17.27
N LEU A 66 -22.50 10.36 -17.78
CA LEU A 66 -22.08 10.17 -19.16
C LEU A 66 -23.25 10.09 -20.16
N SER A 67 -22.99 10.62 -21.34
CA SER A 67 -23.83 10.47 -22.53
C SER A 67 -23.84 9.04 -23.05
N THR A 68 -24.81 8.73 -23.93
CA THR A 68 -24.92 7.41 -24.57
C THR A 68 -23.67 7.04 -25.38
N LEU A 69 -23.00 8.04 -25.99
CA LEU A 69 -21.79 7.81 -26.79
C LEU A 69 -20.62 7.41 -25.89
N GLU A 70 -20.37 8.18 -24.83
CA GLU A 70 -19.27 7.92 -23.88
C GLU A 70 -19.45 6.57 -23.15
N LYS A 71 -20.69 6.18 -22.84
CA LYS A 71 -20.99 4.83 -22.33
C LYS A 71 -20.61 3.73 -23.32
N GLY A 72 -20.80 3.98 -24.62
CA GLY A 72 -20.35 3.09 -25.69
C GLY A 72 -18.83 2.95 -25.73
N ASP A 73 -18.09 4.04 -25.49
CA ASP A 73 -16.63 4.01 -25.41
C ASP A 73 -16.11 3.24 -24.18
N ILE A 74 -16.73 3.40 -23.01
CA ILE A 74 -16.41 2.57 -21.83
C ILE A 74 -16.65 1.09 -22.14
N HIS A 75 -17.78 0.75 -22.75
CA HIS A 75 -18.09 -0.64 -23.08
C HIS A 75 -17.07 -1.23 -24.06
N ALA A 76 -16.62 -0.45 -25.05
CA ALA A 76 -15.56 -0.87 -25.97
C ALA A 76 -14.22 -1.10 -25.24
N ILE A 77 -13.87 -0.25 -24.27
CA ILE A 77 -12.67 -0.43 -23.43
C ILE A 77 -12.79 -1.72 -22.60
N ASP A 78 -13.96 -1.97 -21.99
CA ASP A 78 -14.20 -3.18 -21.19
C ASP A 78 -14.04 -4.46 -22.03
N ILE A 79 -14.61 -4.50 -23.24
CA ILE A 79 -14.42 -5.61 -24.18
C ILE A 79 -12.92 -5.85 -24.45
N ASN A 80 -12.17 -4.80 -24.78
CA ASN A 80 -10.74 -4.91 -25.06
C ASN A 80 -9.95 -5.48 -23.86
N VAL A 81 -10.30 -5.07 -22.63
CA VAL A 81 -9.67 -5.55 -21.40
C VAL A 81 -10.04 -7.01 -21.13
N GLN A 82 -11.28 -7.42 -21.37
CA GLN A 82 -11.74 -8.79 -21.17
C GLN A 82 -11.14 -9.78 -22.18
N GLU A 83 -10.91 -9.34 -23.42
CA GLU A 83 -10.24 -10.13 -24.45
C GLU A 83 -8.76 -10.42 -24.11
N ASP A 84 -8.07 -9.50 -23.43
CA ASP A 84 -6.69 -9.67 -22.97
C ASP A 84 -6.60 -10.43 -21.62
N LYS A 85 -7.09 -11.68 -21.60
CA LYS A 85 -7.12 -12.54 -20.41
C LYS A 85 -5.76 -12.70 -19.71
N GLU A 86 -4.68 -12.67 -20.48
CA GLU A 86 -3.31 -12.80 -19.97
C GLU A 86 -2.65 -11.46 -19.63
N ARG A 87 -3.35 -10.34 -19.84
CA ARG A 87 -2.88 -8.97 -19.60
C ARG A 87 -1.58 -8.63 -20.33
N ARG A 88 -1.36 -9.20 -21.52
CA ARG A 88 -0.14 -8.97 -22.33
C ARG A 88 -0.17 -7.62 -23.01
N LYS A 89 -1.35 -7.18 -23.45
CA LYS A 89 -1.59 -5.89 -24.14
C LYS A 89 -2.08 -4.81 -23.21
N PHE A 90 -2.23 -5.09 -21.91
CA PHE A 90 -2.75 -4.17 -20.91
C PHE A 90 -2.12 -2.76 -20.98
N MET A 91 -0.80 -2.66 -21.11
CA MET A 91 -0.13 -1.36 -21.21
C MET A 91 -0.45 -0.60 -22.51
N GLU A 92 -0.66 -1.31 -23.63
CA GLU A 92 -1.05 -0.74 -24.91
C GLU A 92 -2.49 -0.23 -24.85
N ILE A 93 -3.40 -1.03 -24.24
CA ILE A 93 -4.79 -0.63 -24.01
C ILE A 93 -4.84 0.63 -23.14
N CYS A 94 -4.09 0.66 -22.04
CA CYS A 94 -4.01 1.82 -21.15
C CYS A 94 -3.43 3.07 -21.82
N ALA A 95 -2.63 2.92 -22.88
CA ALA A 95 -2.03 4.01 -23.62
C ALA A 95 -2.88 4.49 -24.81
N SER A 96 -4.04 3.85 -25.06
CA SER A 96 -4.93 4.27 -26.14
C SER A 96 -5.55 5.64 -25.88
N ASP A 97 -5.81 6.39 -26.96
CA ASP A 97 -6.42 7.73 -26.89
C ASP A 97 -7.77 7.67 -26.17
N LYS A 98 -8.59 6.66 -26.47
CA LYS A 98 -9.89 6.44 -25.82
C LYS A 98 -9.78 6.32 -24.30
N VAL A 99 -8.81 5.55 -23.80
CA VAL A 99 -8.61 5.40 -22.33
C VAL A 99 -8.11 6.72 -21.74
N THR A 100 -7.26 7.44 -22.46
CA THR A 100 -6.74 8.74 -22.03
C THR A 100 -7.85 9.78 -21.93
N ASP A 101 -8.71 9.89 -22.95
CA ASP A 101 -9.86 10.80 -22.98
C ASP A 101 -10.85 10.46 -21.86
N MET A 102 -11.19 9.18 -21.70
CA MET A 102 -12.08 8.73 -20.63
C MET A 102 -11.50 8.98 -19.23
N LYS A 103 -10.18 8.84 -19.08
CA LYS A 103 -9.50 9.18 -17.84
C LYS A 103 -9.58 10.67 -17.55
N MET A 104 -9.37 11.53 -18.54
CA MET A 104 -9.49 12.97 -18.37
C MET A 104 -10.92 13.38 -17.95
N LEU A 105 -11.94 12.78 -18.56
CA LEU A 105 -13.33 13.00 -18.16
C LEU A 105 -13.60 12.55 -16.71
N TYR A 106 -13.04 11.41 -16.31
CA TYR A 106 -13.18 10.89 -14.95
C TYR A 106 -12.47 11.79 -13.93
N ASP A 107 -11.25 12.25 -14.23
CA ASP A 107 -10.48 13.15 -13.38
C ASP A 107 -11.23 14.49 -13.20
N LEU A 108 -11.78 15.07 -14.28
CA LEU A 108 -12.60 16.29 -14.22
C LEU A 108 -13.88 16.11 -13.39
N PHE A 109 -14.53 14.95 -13.51
CA PHE A 109 -15.70 14.62 -12.68
C PHE A 109 -15.33 14.56 -11.20
N ILE A 110 -14.20 13.91 -10.85
CA ILE A 110 -13.72 13.83 -9.46
C ILE A 110 -13.42 15.22 -8.91
N GLU A 111 -12.73 16.07 -9.67
CA GLU A 111 -12.39 17.44 -9.26
C GLU A 111 -13.66 18.23 -8.92
N LYS A 112 -14.63 18.25 -9.84
CA LYS A 112 -15.91 18.95 -9.64
C LYS A 112 -16.66 18.43 -8.41
N GLN A 113 -16.80 17.11 -8.27
CA GLN A 113 -17.54 16.51 -7.15
C GLN A 113 -16.83 16.70 -5.81
N CYS A 114 -15.50 16.77 -5.78
CA CYS A 114 -14.76 17.08 -4.56
C CYS A 114 -14.97 18.54 -4.08
N GLU A 115 -15.23 19.47 -5.00
CA GLU A 115 -15.55 20.85 -4.64
C GLU A 115 -16.98 20.99 -4.12
N GLU A 116 -17.94 20.30 -4.75
CA GLU A 116 -19.36 20.37 -4.42
C GLU A 116 -19.72 19.59 -3.16
N ASN A 117 -19.15 18.40 -2.96
CA ASN A 117 -19.56 17.48 -1.90
C ASN A 117 -18.40 17.12 -0.94
N PRO A 118 -18.43 17.58 0.33
CA PRO A 118 -17.39 17.28 1.31
C PRO A 118 -17.23 15.79 1.63
N LEU A 119 -18.32 15.01 1.63
CA LEU A 119 -18.28 13.57 1.87
C LEU A 119 -17.62 12.83 0.71
N PHE A 120 -17.95 13.22 -0.53
CA PHE A 120 -17.31 12.72 -1.75
C PHE A 120 -15.80 12.99 -1.72
N ALA A 121 -15.40 14.23 -1.38
CA ALA A 121 -14.01 14.63 -1.27
C ALA A 121 -13.26 13.79 -0.23
N PHE A 122 -13.85 13.63 0.95
CA PHE A 122 -13.25 12.87 2.05
C PHE A 122 -12.99 11.41 1.67
N TRP A 123 -13.96 10.71 1.09
CA TRP A 123 -13.78 9.31 0.67
C TRP A 123 -12.96 9.16 -0.62
N SER A 124 -12.87 10.19 -1.46
CA SER A 124 -11.89 10.24 -2.55
C SER A 124 -10.46 10.28 -2.00
N LYS A 125 -10.21 10.98 -0.87
CA LYS A 125 -8.91 10.93 -0.19
C LYS A 125 -8.58 9.54 0.37
N TYR A 126 -9.57 8.76 0.80
CA TYR A 126 -9.35 7.36 1.17
C TYR A 126 -8.80 6.56 -0.02
N ILE A 127 -9.41 6.70 -1.20
CA ILE A 127 -8.99 6.02 -2.43
C ILE A 127 -7.54 6.41 -2.77
N GLU A 128 -7.22 7.72 -2.79
CA GLU A 128 -5.88 8.23 -3.06
C GLU A 128 -4.83 7.66 -2.10
N MET A 129 -5.12 7.64 -0.79
CA MET A 129 -4.18 7.12 0.21
C MET A 129 -3.97 5.61 0.03
N VAL A 130 -5.01 4.82 -0.22
CA VAL A 130 -4.85 3.38 -0.44
C VAL A 130 -4.12 3.11 -1.77
N GLN A 131 -4.37 3.90 -2.82
CA GLN A 131 -3.62 3.82 -4.07
C GLN A 131 -2.13 4.08 -3.83
N LEU A 132 -1.79 5.08 -3.03
CA LEU A 132 -0.41 5.38 -2.64
C LEU A 132 0.25 4.21 -1.88
N LEU A 133 -0.48 3.57 -0.96
CA LEU A 133 -0.03 2.34 -0.29
C LEU A 133 0.25 1.22 -1.30
N LEU A 134 -0.64 1.00 -2.27
CA LEU A 134 -0.46 -0.02 -3.30
C LEU A 134 0.71 0.30 -4.23
N LEU A 135 0.92 1.58 -4.56
CA LEU A 135 2.04 2.05 -5.36
C LEU A 135 3.38 1.81 -4.65
N TYR A 136 3.47 2.15 -3.36
CA TYR A 136 4.63 1.85 -2.54
C TYR A 136 4.92 0.34 -2.49
N ILE A 137 3.88 -0.47 -2.26
CA ILE A 137 4.00 -1.94 -2.29
C ILE A 137 4.48 -2.42 -3.66
N ARG A 138 3.97 -1.87 -4.77
CA ARG A 138 4.43 -2.21 -6.12
C ARG A 138 5.90 -1.88 -6.27
N ALA A 139 6.32 -0.65 -5.95
CA ALA A 139 7.69 -0.19 -6.08
C ALA A 139 8.69 -1.10 -5.36
N THR A 140 8.41 -1.42 -4.08
CA THR A 140 9.24 -2.35 -3.30
C THR A 140 9.27 -3.76 -3.91
N ARG A 141 8.18 -4.19 -4.56
CA ARG A 141 8.05 -5.54 -5.13
C ARG A 141 8.55 -5.66 -6.56
N THR A 142 8.72 -4.57 -7.28
CA THR A 142 9.32 -4.53 -8.63
C THR A 142 10.76 -4.00 -8.60
N SER A 143 11.25 -3.64 -7.42
CA SER A 143 12.55 -2.97 -7.24
C SER A 143 12.67 -1.68 -8.04
N ASP A 144 11.57 -0.96 -8.20
CA ASP A 144 11.54 0.34 -8.88
C ASP A 144 11.92 1.43 -7.89
N TRP A 145 13.17 1.89 -7.98
CA TRP A 145 13.78 2.81 -7.02
C TRP A 145 13.16 4.19 -7.06
N THR A 146 13.02 4.75 -8.26
CA THR A 146 12.42 6.06 -8.48
C THR A 146 10.99 6.08 -7.96
N LEU A 147 10.22 5.01 -8.23
CA LEU A 147 8.86 4.88 -7.73
C LEU A 147 8.79 4.70 -6.21
N HIS A 148 9.76 4.02 -5.61
CA HIS A 148 9.83 3.83 -4.15
C HIS A 148 10.08 5.16 -3.44
N LEU A 149 11.02 5.96 -3.93
CA LEU A 149 11.32 7.26 -3.34
C LEU A 149 10.20 8.27 -3.55
N SER A 150 9.58 8.30 -4.74
CA SER A 150 8.45 9.19 -5.01
C SER A 150 7.23 8.82 -4.16
N SER A 151 6.87 7.54 -4.08
CA SER A 151 5.77 7.09 -3.23
C SER A 151 6.04 7.33 -1.74
N LEU A 152 7.27 7.07 -1.27
CA LEU A 152 7.63 7.37 0.12
C LEU A 152 7.51 8.86 0.42
N ARG A 153 7.97 9.74 -0.49
CA ARG A 153 7.85 11.19 -0.34
C ARG A 153 6.40 11.64 -0.16
N SER A 154 5.49 11.06 -0.95
CA SER A 154 4.06 11.36 -0.85
C SER A 154 3.41 10.77 0.42
N MET A 155 4.00 9.74 1.04
CA MET A 155 3.52 9.16 2.29
C MET A 155 3.93 9.96 3.53
N ILE A 156 5.05 10.71 3.47
CA ILE A 156 5.60 11.48 4.60
C ILE A 156 4.56 12.43 5.24
N PRO A 157 3.83 13.26 4.47
CA PRO A 157 2.84 14.21 5.04
C PRO A 157 1.78 13.50 5.88
N CYS A 158 1.37 12.30 5.46
CA CYS A 158 0.39 11.51 6.20
C CYS A 158 0.91 11.11 7.58
N PHE A 159 2.22 10.87 7.74
CA PHE A 159 2.81 10.55 9.04
C PHE A 159 2.80 11.74 9.99
N PHE A 160 3.09 12.95 9.48
CA PHE A 160 2.99 14.19 10.25
C PHE A 160 1.53 14.49 10.63
N ALA A 161 0.62 14.44 9.65
CA ALA A 161 -0.81 14.65 9.86
C ALA A 161 -1.45 13.71 10.90
N THR A 162 -0.90 12.50 11.06
CA THR A 162 -1.46 11.46 11.96
C THR A 162 -0.61 11.20 13.19
N ASP A 163 0.34 12.09 13.53
CA ASP A 163 1.25 11.99 14.69
C ASP A 163 2.02 10.67 14.77
N ARG A 164 2.46 10.14 13.63
CA ARG A 164 3.28 8.93 13.58
C ARG A 164 4.73 9.29 13.84
N VAL A 165 5.03 9.81 15.04
CA VAL A 165 6.31 10.46 15.41
C VAL A 165 7.55 9.71 14.92
N ASN A 166 7.63 8.39 15.12
CA ASN A 166 8.78 7.61 14.65
C ASN A 166 8.95 7.71 13.13
N TYR A 167 7.86 7.62 12.39
CA TYR A 167 7.87 7.72 10.93
C TYR A 167 8.05 9.15 10.44
N SER A 168 7.43 10.12 11.11
CA SER A 168 7.62 11.54 10.81
C SER A 168 9.08 11.95 10.97
N ARG A 169 9.83 11.35 11.91
CA ARG A 169 11.27 11.61 12.10
C ARG A 169 12.15 10.84 11.12
N TYR A 170 11.98 9.51 11.05
CA TYR A 170 12.92 8.67 10.31
C TYR A 170 12.64 8.59 8.80
N ALA A 171 11.39 8.75 8.35
CA ALA A 171 11.09 8.66 6.92
C ALA A 171 11.69 9.81 6.10
N PRO A 172 11.65 11.08 6.54
CA PRO A 172 12.35 12.17 5.86
C PRO A 172 13.87 11.99 5.81
N CYS A 173 14.49 11.58 6.93
CA CYS A 173 15.93 11.30 6.98
C CYS A 173 16.31 10.22 5.97
N TYR A 174 15.62 9.08 6.01
CA TYR A 174 15.82 8.00 5.05
C TYR A 174 15.61 8.48 3.62
N TRP A 175 14.54 9.22 3.34
CA TRP A 175 14.25 9.70 1.99
C TRP A 175 15.38 10.59 1.46
N LEU A 176 15.87 11.56 2.24
CA LEU A 176 16.98 12.43 1.85
C LEU A 176 18.29 11.66 1.64
N GLU A 177 18.66 10.77 2.58
CA GLU A 177 19.84 9.92 2.44
C GLU A 177 19.79 9.09 1.16
N MET A 178 18.61 8.53 0.85
CA MET A 178 18.42 7.71 -0.33
C MET A 178 18.36 8.50 -1.64
N MET A 179 17.94 9.77 -1.61
CA MET A 179 18.00 10.67 -2.76
C MET A 179 19.45 11.05 -3.10
N CYS A 180 20.31 11.21 -2.10
CA CYS A 180 21.74 11.54 -2.26
C CYS A 180 22.64 10.30 -2.40
N LEU A 181 22.06 9.11 -2.53
CA LEU A 181 22.83 7.86 -2.53
C LEU A 181 23.80 7.78 -3.73
N ASP A 182 23.39 8.33 -4.88
CA ASP A 182 24.21 8.39 -6.09
C ASP A 182 25.46 9.26 -5.93
N GLU A 183 25.36 10.34 -5.16
CA GLU A 183 26.45 11.28 -4.90
C GLU A 183 27.38 10.79 -3.79
N THR A 184 26.81 10.23 -2.72
CA THR A 184 27.55 9.79 -1.53
C THR A 184 28.28 8.46 -1.74
N HIS A 185 27.71 7.55 -2.54
CA HIS A 185 28.26 6.21 -2.78
C HIS A 185 28.21 5.79 -4.27
N PRO A 186 28.89 6.54 -5.18
CA PRO A 186 28.78 6.38 -6.64
C PRO A 186 29.18 4.99 -7.16
N TRP A 187 30.03 4.25 -6.43
CA TRP A 187 30.52 2.94 -6.84
C TRP A 187 29.53 1.78 -6.65
N ASN A 188 28.36 2.00 -6.03
CA ASN A 188 27.56 0.87 -5.52
C ASN A 188 26.05 1.09 -5.48
N VAL A 189 25.52 2.20 -5.96
CA VAL A 189 24.12 2.58 -5.79
C VAL A 189 23.18 1.58 -6.46
N ARG A 190 23.46 1.27 -7.72
CA ARG A 190 22.66 0.36 -8.54
C ARG A 190 22.98 -1.11 -8.26
N HIS A 191 24.23 -1.44 -7.94
CA HIS A 191 24.65 -2.82 -7.66
C HIS A 191 24.37 -3.27 -6.22
N VAL A 192 24.58 -2.44 -5.19
CA VAL A 192 24.18 -2.76 -3.82
C VAL A 192 22.67 -2.77 -3.71
N PHE A 193 21.91 -1.88 -4.33
CA PHE A 193 20.44 -2.02 -4.31
C PHE A 193 19.96 -3.24 -5.13
N PHE A 194 20.54 -3.52 -6.30
CA PHE A 194 20.22 -4.73 -7.08
C PHE A 194 20.67 -6.03 -6.36
N PHE A 195 21.75 -6.04 -5.59
CA PHE A 195 22.13 -7.24 -4.82
C PHE A 195 21.39 -7.33 -3.48
N PHE A 196 21.20 -6.21 -2.79
CA PHE A 196 20.57 -6.11 -1.48
C PHE A 196 19.04 -6.18 -1.56
N ILE A 197 18.41 -5.86 -2.71
CA ILE A 197 16.97 -6.03 -2.98
C ILE A 197 16.66 -7.00 -4.14
N CYS A 198 17.48 -7.15 -5.20
CA CYS A 198 17.18 -8.12 -6.28
C CYS A 198 17.77 -9.54 -6.07
N SER A 199 18.87 -9.74 -5.32
CA SER A 199 19.24 -11.13 -4.90
C SER A 199 18.17 -11.71 -3.96
N LEU A 200 17.42 -10.82 -3.31
CA LEU A 200 16.26 -11.08 -2.50
C LEU A 200 14.97 -11.38 -3.25
N LEU A 201 14.73 -10.64 -4.33
CA LEU A 201 13.49 -10.73 -5.07
C LEU A 201 13.50 -11.86 -6.12
N LYS A 202 14.67 -12.19 -6.70
CA LYS A 202 14.83 -13.44 -7.50
C LYS A 202 14.58 -14.68 -6.63
N LEU A 203 14.91 -14.62 -5.34
CA LEU A 203 14.56 -15.65 -4.35
C LEU A 203 13.05 -15.69 -4.01
N TRP A 204 12.38 -14.54 -4.05
CA TRP A 204 10.95 -14.41 -3.74
C TRP A 204 10.05 -14.91 -4.87
N LEU A 205 10.45 -14.71 -6.13
CA LEU A 205 9.76 -15.27 -7.30
C LEU A 205 9.83 -16.80 -7.36
N GLN A 206 10.88 -17.42 -6.79
CA GLN A 206 10.96 -18.87 -6.63
C GLN A 206 10.28 -19.37 -5.34
N ALA A 207 10.32 -18.61 -4.23
CA ALA A 207 9.78 -19.07 -2.94
C ALA A 207 8.25 -18.92 -2.79
N LEU A 208 7.58 -18.03 -3.55
CA LEU A 208 6.10 -17.95 -3.51
C LEU A 208 5.41 -19.10 -4.22
N HIS A 209 6.17 -19.89 -4.98
CA HIS A 209 5.68 -21.06 -5.68
C HIS A 209 5.38 -22.23 -4.73
N ARG A 210 5.77 -22.18 -3.45
CA ARG A 210 5.96 -23.42 -2.68
C ARG A 210 5.04 -23.74 -1.50
N THR A 211 4.08 -22.94 -1.03
CA THR A 211 3.41 -23.32 0.25
C THR A 211 1.88 -23.22 0.37
N GLY A 212 1.32 -24.33 0.89
CA GLY A 212 0.03 -24.48 1.56
C GLY A 212 0.00 -23.81 2.96
N PRO A 213 -1.01 -24.13 3.80
CA PRO A 213 -1.63 -23.17 4.70
C PRO A 213 -0.90 -23.04 6.04
N TYR A 214 -0.06 -22.01 6.21
CA TYR A 214 0.36 -21.58 7.55
C TYR A 214 0.16 -20.07 7.77
N LYS A 215 -0.73 -19.77 8.71
CA LYS A 215 -1.06 -18.44 9.26
C LYS A 215 0.08 -17.99 10.18
N GLY A 216 0.49 -16.72 10.10
CA GLY A 216 1.43 -16.17 11.09
C GLY A 216 1.99 -14.78 10.81
N LYS A 217 1.33 -13.77 11.41
CA LYS A 217 1.80 -12.45 11.91
C LYS A 217 3.16 -11.94 11.39
N MET A 218 3.18 -10.78 10.73
CA MET A 218 4.31 -9.86 10.86
C MET A 218 4.03 -8.41 10.41
N ASN A 219 4.69 -7.48 11.12
CA ASN A 219 4.73 -6.04 10.88
C ASN A 219 5.90 -5.68 9.94
N MET A 220 5.71 -4.62 9.16
CA MET A 220 6.58 -4.16 8.06
C MET A 220 7.51 -3.01 8.48
N ASP A 221 7.80 -2.89 9.77
CA ASP A 221 8.34 -1.64 10.35
C ASP A 221 9.88 -1.59 10.38
N SER A 222 10.55 -2.32 9.50
CA SER A 222 11.96 -2.10 9.21
C SER A 222 12.25 -2.59 7.80
N GLN A 223 12.67 -1.68 6.92
CA GLN A 223 13.08 -2.00 5.56
C GLN A 223 14.27 -2.98 5.57
N VAL A 224 15.14 -2.89 6.58
CA VAL A 224 16.19 -3.88 6.86
C VAL A 224 15.59 -5.25 7.24
N TRP A 225 14.49 -5.28 7.99
CA TRP A 225 13.80 -6.53 8.35
C TRP A 225 13.11 -7.14 7.12
N HIS A 226 12.54 -6.33 6.22
CA HIS A 226 12.02 -6.80 4.93
C HIS A 226 13.11 -7.46 4.09
N VAL A 227 14.26 -6.79 3.98
CA VAL A 227 15.48 -7.33 3.35
C VAL A 227 15.88 -8.65 4.02
N VAL A 228 15.96 -8.69 5.35
CA VAL A 228 16.30 -9.89 6.10
C VAL A 228 15.27 -11.02 5.92
N LYS A 229 13.95 -10.76 5.90
CA LYS A 229 12.96 -11.82 5.68
C LYS A 229 12.90 -12.31 4.26
N GLN A 230 13.18 -11.45 3.30
CA GLN A 230 13.21 -11.85 1.90
C GLN A 230 14.48 -12.69 1.64
N LEU A 231 15.57 -12.47 2.40
CA LEU A 231 16.84 -13.23 2.30
C LEU A 231 16.60 -14.60 2.92
N ASN A 232 15.73 -14.62 3.93
CA ASN A 232 15.23 -15.81 4.58
C ASN A 232 14.11 -16.47 3.78
N ARG A 233 14.48 -17.46 2.95
CA ARG A 233 13.54 -18.48 2.47
C ARG A 233 12.71 -19.03 3.65
N GLN A 234 11.52 -19.54 3.37
CA GLN A 234 10.72 -20.24 4.38
C GLN A 234 11.52 -21.38 5.03
N ASP A 235 12.43 -21.96 4.25
CA ASP A 235 13.38 -23.03 4.57
C ASP A 235 14.48 -22.64 5.58
N SER A 236 14.67 -21.34 5.85
CA SER A 236 15.65 -20.84 6.82
C SER A 236 15.03 -20.30 8.12
N LYS A 237 13.69 -20.38 8.28
CA LYS A 237 13.00 -19.83 9.46
C LYS A 237 13.14 -20.72 10.70
N MET A 238 14.04 -20.36 11.60
CA MET A 238 14.05 -20.88 12.98
C MET A 238 13.23 -19.99 13.92
N LYS A 239 12.71 -20.55 15.02
CA LYS A 239 12.09 -19.78 16.12
C LYS A 239 13.09 -18.74 16.65
N GLY A 240 12.74 -17.45 16.67
CA GLY A 240 13.48 -16.40 17.40
C GLY A 240 14.07 -15.23 16.58
N GLY A 241 14.20 -15.30 15.26
CA GLY A 241 14.68 -14.17 14.44
C GLY A 241 16.05 -13.58 14.87
N MET A 242 16.31 -12.30 14.56
CA MET A 242 17.48 -11.54 15.06
C MET A 242 17.20 -10.84 16.42
N VAL A 243 16.31 -11.39 17.25
CA VAL A 243 15.96 -10.76 18.53
C VAL A 243 17.17 -10.78 19.47
N GLY A 244 17.57 -9.62 20.00
CA GLY A 244 18.64 -9.50 20.99
C GLY A 244 20.08 -9.50 20.44
N MET A 245 20.29 -9.60 19.12
CA MET A 245 21.63 -9.67 18.52
C MET A 245 21.94 -8.55 17.51
N THR A 246 21.00 -7.63 17.27
CA THR A 246 21.14 -6.53 16.30
C THR A 246 22.24 -5.52 16.65
N LEU A 247 22.50 -5.31 17.95
CA LEU A 247 23.55 -4.40 18.43
C LEU A 247 24.96 -5.03 18.35
N ASN A 248 25.05 -6.35 18.20
CA ASN A 248 26.32 -7.06 18.04
C ASN A 248 26.60 -7.29 16.54
N LYS A 249 27.42 -6.41 15.95
CA LYS A 249 27.77 -6.47 14.51
C LYS A 249 28.30 -7.84 14.08
N GLY A 250 29.14 -8.49 14.90
CA GLY A 250 29.70 -9.81 14.58
C GLY A 250 28.65 -10.93 14.62
N ALA A 251 27.73 -10.89 15.59
CA ALA A 251 26.62 -11.85 15.66
C ALA A 251 25.63 -11.65 14.52
N ALA A 252 25.27 -10.40 14.21
CA ALA A 252 24.40 -10.06 13.09
C ALA A 252 25.01 -10.49 11.75
N HIS A 253 26.31 -10.27 11.55
CA HIS A 253 27.02 -10.68 10.33
C HIS A 253 27.07 -12.21 10.16
N ARG A 254 27.47 -12.96 11.20
CA ARG A 254 27.45 -14.43 11.18
C ARG A 254 26.05 -14.98 10.93
N TRP A 255 25.05 -14.39 11.55
CA TRP A 255 23.66 -14.76 11.35
C TRP A 255 23.23 -14.51 9.89
N LEU A 256 23.62 -13.39 9.28
CA LEU A 256 23.28 -13.08 7.89
C LEU A 256 23.95 -14.06 6.92
N MET A 257 25.25 -14.30 7.08
CA MET A 257 26.03 -15.17 6.19
C MET A 257 25.62 -16.64 6.33
N GLY A 258 25.50 -17.15 7.57
CA GLY A 258 25.12 -18.55 7.82
C GLY A 258 23.72 -18.92 7.32
N ARG A 259 22.81 -17.94 7.20
CA ARG A 259 21.45 -18.16 6.68
C ARG A 259 21.43 -18.42 5.17
N VAL A 260 22.27 -17.70 4.42
CA VAL A 260 22.37 -17.88 2.96
C VAL A 260 22.86 -19.28 2.65
N GLU A 261 23.92 -19.70 3.34
CA GLU A 261 24.51 -21.04 3.21
C GLU A 261 23.54 -22.13 3.66
N GLY A 262 22.89 -21.98 4.83
CA GLY A 262 21.91 -22.94 5.32
C GLY A 262 20.75 -23.15 4.35
N SER A 263 20.27 -22.09 3.69
CA SER A 263 19.23 -22.19 2.68
C SER A 263 19.70 -22.90 1.40
N ALA A 264 20.96 -22.72 1.00
CA ALA A 264 21.54 -23.43 -0.13
C ALA A 264 21.66 -24.94 0.16
N ILE A 265 22.10 -25.30 1.36
CA ILE A 265 22.19 -26.70 1.82
C ILE A 265 20.80 -27.35 1.81
N THR A 266 19.78 -26.71 2.39
CA THR A 266 18.41 -27.26 2.41
C THR A 266 17.90 -27.54 1.01
N LYS A 267 18.13 -26.63 0.05
CA LYS A 267 17.74 -26.84 -1.35
C LYS A 267 18.42 -28.04 -1.99
N GLN A 268 19.71 -28.25 -1.70
CA GLN A 268 20.43 -29.42 -2.19
C GLN A 268 19.87 -30.71 -1.55
N CYS A 269 19.55 -30.69 -0.25
CA CYS A 269 18.92 -31.83 0.42
C CYS A 269 17.52 -32.14 -0.15
N GLU A 270 16.70 -31.12 -0.45
CA GLU A 270 15.40 -31.32 -1.09
C GLU A 270 15.52 -31.89 -2.51
N ALA A 271 16.50 -31.41 -3.28
CA ALA A 271 16.81 -31.95 -4.60
C ALA A 271 17.27 -33.41 -4.52
N MET A 272 18.13 -33.75 -3.55
CA MET A 272 18.55 -35.12 -3.27
C MET A 272 17.39 -36.02 -2.85
N ALA A 273 16.39 -35.47 -2.15
CA ALA A 273 15.20 -36.18 -1.71
C ALA A 273 14.10 -36.31 -2.79
N ASN A 274 14.38 -35.89 -4.04
CA ASN A 274 13.41 -35.87 -5.15
C ASN A 274 12.10 -35.13 -4.82
N VAL A 275 12.16 -34.12 -3.96
CA VAL A 275 11.00 -33.25 -3.69
C VAL A 275 10.86 -32.29 -4.88
N THR A 276 9.95 -32.61 -5.81
CA THR A 276 9.69 -31.77 -6.98
C THR A 276 8.98 -30.48 -6.58
N GLU A 277 9.55 -29.38 -7.04
CA GLU A 277 9.07 -28.02 -6.83
C GLU A 277 7.89 -27.73 -7.76
N VAL A 278 6.66 -27.75 -7.23
CA VAL A 278 5.48 -27.32 -8.00
C VAL A 278 5.48 -25.79 -8.10
N THR A 279 5.58 -25.28 -9.32
CA THR A 279 5.69 -23.84 -9.62
C THR A 279 4.31 -23.13 -9.50
N ARG A 280 3.90 -22.66 -8.31
CA ARG A 280 2.62 -21.91 -8.15
C ARG A 280 2.78 -20.39 -8.28
N LEU A 281 2.39 -19.80 -9.41
CA LEU A 281 2.48 -18.35 -9.72
C LEU A 281 2.30 -17.39 -8.52
N ARG A 282 1.14 -17.35 -7.82
CA ARG A 282 0.93 -16.77 -6.46
C ARG A 282 -0.44 -17.17 -5.87
N LYS A 283 -0.53 -17.33 -4.55
CA LYS A 283 -1.81 -17.56 -3.82
C LYS A 283 -2.93 -16.56 -4.11
N ASN A 284 -2.59 -15.29 -4.39
CA ASN A 284 -3.58 -14.25 -4.67
C ASN A 284 -4.18 -14.32 -6.08
N LEU A 285 -3.55 -15.08 -6.98
CA LEU A 285 -4.00 -15.29 -8.36
C LEU A 285 -4.72 -16.62 -8.52
N ASP A 286 -4.83 -17.41 -7.44
CA ASP A 286 -5.63 -18.61 -7.43
C ASP A 286 -7.10 -18.27 -7.66
N LYS A 287 -7.77 -19.05 -8.51
CA LYS A 287 -9.20 -18.89 -8.81
C LYS A 287 -10.06 -18.83 -7.55
N THR A 288 -9.82 -19.72 -6.59
CA THR A 288 -10.53 -19.74 -5.30
C THR A 288 -10.31 -18.49 -4.46
N ARG A 289 -9.15 -17.83 -4.59
CA ARG A 289 -8.88 -16.57 -3.90
C ARG A 289 -9.58 -15.41 -4.60
N ILE A 290 -9.57 -15.39 -5.94
CA ILE A 290 -10.25 -14.37 -6.74
C ILE A 290 -11.75 -14.41 -6.46
N GLU A 291 -12.37 -15.60 -6.51
CA GLU A 291 -13.80 -15.78 -6.22
C GLU A 291 -14.16 -15.35 -4.78
N ALA A 292 -13.34 -15.71 -3.79
CA ALA A 292 -13.57 -15.32 -2.41
C ALA A 292 -13.38 -13.82 -2.14
N ASP A 293 -12.47 -13.18 -2.86
CA ASP A 293 -12.24 -11.74 -2.75
C ASP A 293 -13.33 -10.95 -3.52
N GLU A 294 -13.82 -11.45 -4.67
CA GLU A 294 -14.96 -10.86 -5.39
C GLU A 294 -16.25 -10.93 -4.56
N LYS A 295 -16.54 -12.09 -3.95
CA LYS A 295 -17.66 -12.21 -3.01
C LYS A 295 -17.56 -11.19 -1.86
N ALA A 296 -16.37 -11.03 -1.30
CA ALA A 296 -16.15 -10.04 -0.24
C ALA A 296 -16.37 -8.60 -0.72
N VAL A 297 -16.01 -8.28 -1.96
CA VAL A 297 -16.29 -6.98 -2.59
C VAL A 297 -17.80 -6.77 -2.77
N GLU A 298 -18.54 -7.79 -3.19
CA GLU A 298 -20.00 -7.74 -3.28
C GLU A 298 -20.66 -7.51 -1.90
N ASP A 299 -20.22 -8.24 -0.87
CA ASP A 299 -20.73 -8.13 0.50
C ASP A 299 -20.50 -6.71 1.07
N VAL A 300 -19.30 -6.14 0.86
CA VAL A 300 -18.99 -4.75 1.24
C VAL A 300 -19.82 -3.76 0.44
N THR A 301 -19.99 -3.98 -0.87
CA THR A 301 -20.80 -3.11 -1.73
C THR A 301 -22.25 -3.06 -1.25
N LYS A 302 -22.83 -4.23 -0.92
CA LYS A 302 -24.18 -4.34 -0.36
C LYS A 302 -24.29 -3.61 0.98
N THR A 303 -23.29 -3.76 1.84
CA THR A 303 -23.22 -3.09 3.14
C THR A 303 -23.21 -1.57 2.98
N ILE A 304 -22.34 -1.01 2.14
CA ILE A 304 -22.27 0.44 1.91
C ILE A 304 -23.57 0.97 1.27
N LYS A 305 -24.18 0.21 0.34
CA LYS A 305 -25.48 0.59 -0.24
C LYS A 305 -26.64 0.55 0.76
N SER A 306 -26.56 -0.29 1.80
CA SER A 306 -27.54 -0.29 2.91
C SER A 306 -27.28 0.83 3.92
N MET A 307 -26.06 1.36 3.93
CA MET A 307 -25.62 2.53 4.68
C MET A 307 -25.70 3.79 3.79
N ILE A 308 -24.93 4.82 4.12
CA ILE A 308 -24.78 6.03 3.29
C ILE A 308 -23.72 5.76 2.22
N ASN A 309 -24.10 5.91 0.94
CA ASN A 309 -23.16 5.85 -0.16
C ASN A 309 -22.44 7.21 -0.32
N PRO A 310 -21.11 7.29 -0.10
CA PRO A 310 -20.39 8.56 -0.17
C PRO A 310 -20.35 9.20 -1.55
N PHE A 311 -20.66 8.46 -2.62
CA PHE A 311 -20.55 8.95 -4.00
C PHE A 311 -21.89 9.12 -4.72
N ALA A 312 -23.01 8.80 -4.07
CA ALA A 312 -24.34 8.89 -4.69
C ALA A 312 -25.33 9.77 -3.91
N ASN A 313 -24.86 10.44 -2.86
CA ASN A 313 -25.71 11.19 -1.96
C ASN A 313 -25.51 12.70 -2.14
N GLU A 314 -26.59 13.47 -2.08
CA GLU A 314 -26.62 14.94 -2.17
C GLU A 314 -26.40 15.60 -0.79
N HIS A 315 -25.67 14.95 0.11
CA HIS A 315 -25.38 15.56 1.41
C HIS A 315 -24.31 16.64 1.28
N ASP A 316 -24.65 17.87 1.64
CA ASP A 316 -23.72 19.01 1.69
C ASP A 316 -22.74 18.94 2.87
N GLU A 317 -22.93 17.98 3.78
CA GLU A 317 -22.18 17.87 5.04
C GLU A 317 -21.36 16.58 5.12
N LEU A 318 -20.30 16.60 5.95
CA LEU A 318 -19.49 15.41 6.22
C LEU A 318 -20.20 14.51 7.22
N VAL A 319 -20.62 13.33 6.78
CA VAL A 319 -21.45 12.40 7.57
C VAL A 319 -20.76 11.06 7.78
N HIS A 320 -20.96 10.47 8.95
CA HIS A 320 -20.53 9.11 9.25
C HIS A 320 -21.33 8.07 8.44
N LEU A 321 -20.63 7.16 7.73
CA LEU A 321 -21.30 6.29 6.76
C LEU A 321 -22.35 5.34 7.36
N ALA A 322 -22.09 4.75 8.53
CA ALA A 322 -23.03 3.80 9.16
C ALA A 322 -24.17 4.49 9.94
N SER A 323 -23.86 5.43 10.83
CA SER A 323 -24.82 6.07 11.73
C SER A 323 -25.57 7.26 11.14
N GLY A 324 -25.07 7.88 10.07
CA GLY A 324 -25.64 9.13 9.56
C GLY A 324 -25.39 10.35 10.43
N THR A 325 -24.51 10.25 11.44
CA THR A 325 -24.19 11.39 12.30
C THR A 325 -23.30 12.39 11.57
N ILE A 326 -23.69 13.65 11.59
CA ILE A 326 -22.95 14.76 11.00
C ILE A 326 -21.71 15.07 11.85
N ALA A 327 -20.57 15.26 11.19
CA ALA A 327 -19.33 15.65 11.84
C ALA A 327 -19.40 17.11 12.33
N PRO A 328 -18.87 17.44 13.53
CA PRO A 328 -18.76 18.82 13.97
C PRO A 328 -17.97 19.66 12.96
N LEU A 329 -18.36 20.93 12.78
CA LEU A 329 -17.77 21.84 11.78
C LEU A 329 -16.24 21.95 11.93
N GLN A 330 -15.75 22.03 13.17
CA GLN A 330 -14.30 22.04 13.47
C GLN A 330 -13.58 20.79 12.96
N VAL A 331 -14.19 19.61 13.07
CA VAL A 331 -13.61 18.36 12.59
C VAL A 331 -13.64 18.33 11.06
N ALA A 332 -14.74 18.77 10.44
CA ALA A 332 -14.85 18.82 8.98
C ALA A 332 -13.79 19.75 8.36
N GLU A 333 -13.57 20.93 8.93
CA GLU A 333 -12.52 21.87 8.48
C GLU A 333 -11.10 21.32 8.70
N ASP A 334 -10.86 20.65 9.85
CA ASP A 334 -9.56 20.03 10.12
C ASP A 334 -9.27 18.90 9.13
N MET A 335 -10.26 18.04 8.82
CA MET A 335 -10.11 16.96 7.85
C MET A 335 -9.79 17.46 6.44
N LYS A 336 -10.36 18.60 6.01
CA LYS A 336 -10.04 19.23 4.72
C LYS A 336 -8.59 19.71 4.64
N THR A 337 -8.05 20.25 5.72
CA THR A 337 -6.71 20.88 5.75
C THR A 337 -5.60 19.97 6.28
N MET A 338 -5.94 18.80 6.84
CA MET A 338 -5.04 17.90 7.54
C MET A 338 -3.76 17.54 6.76
N LEU A 339 -3.90 17.14 5.50
CA LEU A 339 -2.76 16.74 4.66
C LEU A 339 -1.87 17.93 4.30
N GLN A 340 -2.45 19.12 4.10
CA GLN A 340 -1.70 20.34 3.87
C GLN A 340 -0.89 20.72 5.12
N LYS A 341 -1.51 20.68 6.31
CA LYS A 341 -0.81 20.86 7.59
C LYS A 341 0.35 19.86 7.76
N GLY A 342 0.11 18.59 7.41
CA GLY A 342 1.12 17.54 7.43
C GLY A 342 2.30 17.79 6.49
N GLU A 343 2.04 18.31 5.28
CA GLU A 343 3.08 18.69 4.31
C GLU A 343 3.89 19.90 4.80
N THR A 344 3.22 20.94 5.33
CA THR A 344 3.91 22.10 5.91
C THR A 344 4.83 21.68 7.06
N ALA A 345 4.33 20.85 7.98
CA ALA A 345 5.13 20.34 9.10
C ALA A 345 6.30 19.46 8.63
N ALA A 346 6.10 18.63 7.59
CA ALA A 346 7.17 17.83 7.02
C ALA A 346 8.28 18.69 6.41
N VAL A 347 7.91 19.72 5.64
CA VAL A 347 8.86 20.65 5.01
C VAL A 347 9.62 21.45 6.06
N GLU A 348 8.92 21.96 7.08
CA GLU A 348 9.53 22.68 8.20
C GLU A 348 10.52 21.78 8.95
N PHE A 349 10.14 20.54 9.27
CA PHE A 349 11.02 19.57 9.91
C PHE A 349 12.29 19.30 9.10
N MET A 350 12.16 19.08 7.79
CA MET A 350 13.32 18.86 6.92
C MET A 350 14.27 20.06 6.88
N LYS A 351 13.72 21.29 6.85
CA LYS A 351 14.52 22.53 6.86
C LYS A 351 15.24 22.77 8.18
N THR A 352 14.54 22.58 9.30
CA THR A 352 14.99 22.95 10.65
C THR A 352 15.90 21.92 11.32
N HIS A 353 15.75 20.64 10.98
CA HIS A 353 16.42 19.55 11.70
C HIS A 353 17.28 18.63 10.82
N ILE A 354 17.22 18.76 9.49
CA ILE A 354 18.03 17.90 8.60
C ILE A 354 18.98 18.75 7.76
N ILE A 355 18.45 19.76 7.06
CA ILE A 355 19.24 20.60 6.15
C ILE A 355 20.13 21.60 6.91
N SER A 356 19.61 22.18 8.00
CA SER A 356 20.37 23.06 8.91
C SER A 356 21.58 22.36 9.54
N ASP A 357 21.41 21.12 10.00
CA ASP A 357 22.46 20.31 10.61
C ASP A 357 23.54 19.90 9.60
N LEU A 358 23.16 19.67 8.33
CA LEU A 358 24.13 19.45 7.24
C LEU A 358 25.07 20.66 7.09
N ASN A 359 24.56 21.89 7.09
CA ASN A 359 25.39 23.09 6.93
C ASN A 359 26.38 23.31 8.10
N GLN A 360 26.01 22.92 9.33
CA GLN A 360 26.91 22.99 10.49
C GLN A 360 28.00 21.92 10.47
N THR A 361 27.72 20.74 9.91
CA THR A 361 28.66 19.62 9.90
C THR A 361 29.80 19.81 8.89
N TYR A 362 29.58 20.57 7.81
CA TYR A 362 30.61 20.90 6.80
C TYR A 362 31.44 22.16 7.10
N THR A 363 31.08 22.97 8.09
CA THR A 363 31.89 24.14 8.52
C THR A 363 32.89 23.81 9.63
N GLN A 364 32.89 22.59 10.17
CA GLN A 364 33.80 22.14 11.23
C GLN A 364 34.72 20.97 10.81
N ARG A 365 34.98 20.79 9.50
CA ARG A 365 36.00 19.85 9.02
C ARG A 365 37.08 20.55 8.21
#